data_AF-A0A820F6W7-F1
#
_entry.id   AF-A0A820F6W7-F1
#
_cell.length_a   1.000
_cell.length_b   1.000
_cell.length_c   1.000
_cell.angle_alpha   90.00
_cell.angle_beta   90.00
_cell.angle_gamma   90.00
#
_symmetry.space_group_name_H-M   'P 1'
#
loop_
_entity.id
_entity.type
_entity.pdbx_description
1 polymer ?
#
loop_
_entity_poly.entity_id
_entity_poly.type
_entity_poly.pdbx_seq_one_letter_code
_entity_poly.pdbx_strand_id
1 'polypeptide(L)'
;MIVRNTLCKRTIIAYCIFFFTVLLIWKYHEKSIKIEEEEDTLKVIISSSLVNTTNSTTTIIEENEKQTNSILSINENRLDYWLINNSKTLGINLTAIIASKRHGQYLVYVCHENCGGWGDRLRGIMSTFMLSLMLDRNFRIEITHPCNLTHFLRPNLYNWAQPIDGLIVVDPITHHRRFNLTRKMLITTANARKEILSNVSQILHNNRSINSIWSEDVLYWATNKDYFYQLSNNMFYRKKFKSYGIMTKYNIKLEILFPLFYEILFRPVDKIQQHTLQFRLKPKKNPIICAQIRTGKIFQRMNHRNILLISVV
;
A
#
# COMPACT_ATOMS: atom_id res chain seq x y z
N MET A 1 42.99 41.59 5.60
CA MET A 1 42.22 41.10 6.78
C MET A 1 40.73 41.49 6.73
N ILE A 2 40.12 41.76 5.56
CA ILE A 2 38.74 42.29 5.44
C ILE A 2 37.72 41.24 4.96
N VAL A 3 38.16 40.13 4.36
CA VAL A 3 37.29 39.12 3.72
C VAL A 3 36.63 38.15 4.73
N ARG A 4 37.14 38.06 5.96
CA ARG A 4 36.57 37.15 7.00
C ARG A 4 35.26 37.65 7.61
N ASN A 5 34.99 38.95 7.52
CA ASN A 5 33.84 39.58 8.20
C ASN A 5 32.53 39.46 7.40
N THR A 6 32.60 39.29 6.07
CA THR A 6 31.42 39.18 5.20
C THR A 6 30.82 37.77 5.21
N LEU A 7 31.66 36.74 5.32
CA LEU A 7 31.19 35.35 5.39
C LEU A 7 30.44 35.06 6.69
N CYS A 8 30.94 35.56 7.83
CA CYS A 8 30.29 35.41 9.13
C CYS A 8 28.91 36.08 9.15
N LYS A 9 28.78 37.30 8.60
CA LYS A 9 27.50 38.02 8.50
C LYS A 9 26.48 37.28 7.65
N ARG A 10 26.88 36.69 6.51
CA ARG A 10 25.96 35.92 5.64
C ARG A 10 25.47 34.64 6.32
N THR A 11 26.34 33.96 7.06
CA THR A 11 25.97 32.76 7.81
C THR A 11 24.98 33.10 8.94
N ILE A 12 25.21 34.18 9.69
CA ILE A 12 24.29 34.63 10.74
C ILE A 12 22.92 34.99 10.15
N ILE A 13 22.88 35.73 9.04
CA ILE A 13 21.63 36.08 8.36
C ILE A 13 20.87 34.82 7.90
N ALA A 14 21.57 33.83 7.33
CA ALA A 14 20.93 32.58 6.91
C ALA A 14 20.34 31.79 8.11
N TYR A 15 21.04 31.74 9.24
CA TYR A 15 20.51 31.12 10.47
C TYR A 15 19.32 31.89 11.04
N CYS A 16 19.35 33.23 11.02
CA CYS A 16 18.22 34.05 11.47
C CYS A 16 16.98 33.83 10.59
N ILE A 17 17.14 33.80 9.25
CA ILE A 17 16.03 33.51 8.33
C ILE A 17 15.48 32.10 8.58
N PHE A 18 16.35 31.10 8.74
CA PHE A 18 15.93 29.74 9.04
C PHE A 18 15.14 29.67 10.36
N PHE A 19 15.64 30.28 11.44
CA PHE A 19 14.97 30.27 12.74
C PHE A 19 13.61 30.98 12.68
N PHE A 20 13.51 32.08 11.93
CA PHE A 20 12.26 32.80 11.71
C PHE A 20 11.24 31.96 10.94
N THR A 21 11.67 31.23 9.90
CA THR A 21 10.77 30.32 9.16
C THR A 21 10.26 29.16 10.02
N VAL A 22 11.11 28.59 10.87
CA VAL A 22 10.70 27.52 11.81
C VAL A 22 9.71 28.05 12.84
N LEU A 23 9.92 29.26 13.38
CA LEU A 23 8.99 29.91 14.30
C LEU A 23 7.63 30.22 13.65
N LEU A 24 7.61 30.65 12.38
CA LEU A 24 6.37 30.88 11.65
C LEU A 24 5.60 29.58 11.40
N ILE A 25 6.29 28.51 11.02
CA ILE A 25 5.69 27.18 10.84
C ILE A 25 5.13 26.66 12.17
N TRP A 26 5.89 26.81 13.27
CA TRP A 26 5.43 26.41 14.60
C TRP A 26 4.16 27.18 15.01
N LYS A 27 4.15 28.52 14.87
CA LYS A 27 2.97 29.33 15.20
C LYS A 27 1.76 28.98 14.34
N TYR A 28 1.97 28.64 13.06
CA TYR A 28 0.88 28.21 12.17
C TYR A 28 0.30 26.86 12.61
N HIS A 29 1.16 25.92 13.00
CA HIS A 29 0.77 24.61 13.51
C HIS A 29 0.03 24.68 14.85
N GLU A 30 0.45 25.57 15.76
CA GLU A 30 -0.25 25.79 17.02
C GLU A 30 -1.66 26.37 16.79
N LYS A 31 -1.81 27.24 15.79
CA LYS A 31 -3.11 27.79 15.41
C LYS A 31 -4.02 26.75 14.77
N SER A 32 -3.49 25.82 13.98
CA SER A 32 -4.31 24.75 13.39
C SER A 32 -4.83 23.76 14.42
N ILE A 33 -4.03 23.42 15.45
CA ILE A 33 -4.47 22.55 16.55
C ILE A 33 -5.65 23.16 17.30
N LYS A 34 -5.60 24.47 17.61
CA LYS A 34 -6.69 25.17 18.32
C LYS A 34 -8.00 25.19 17.54
N ILE A 35 -7.93 25.26 16.21
CA ILE A 35 -9.12 25.21 15.33
C ILE A 35 -9.73 23.80 15.33
N GLU A 36 -8.90 22.76 15.37
CA GLU A 36 -9.35 21.36 15.39
C GLU A 36 -10.04 21.00 16.73
N GLU A 37 -9.53 21.53 17.85
CA GLU A 37 -10.17 21.38 19.18
C GLU A 37 -11.52 22.13 19.30
N GLU A 38 -11.65 23.31 18.69
CA GLU A 38 -12.94 24.04 18.59
C GLU A 38 -13.96 23.31 17.69
N GLU A 39 -13.52 22.65 16.62
CA GLU A 39 -14.41 21.93 15.72
C GLU A 39 -14.92 20.60 16.33
N ASP A 40 -14.09 19.92 17.11
CA ASP A 40 -14.47 18.69 17.81
C ASP A 40 -15.42 18.94 18.99
N THR A 41 -15.23 20.05 19.71
CA THR A 41 -16.19 20.47 20.76
C THR A 41 -17.55 20.86 20.18
N LEU A 42 -17.60 21.48 18.99
CA LEU A 42 -18.85 21.82 18.31
C LEU A 42 -19.60 20.57 17.80
N LYS A 43 -18.88 19.54 17.34
CA LYS A 43 -19.47 18.26 16.89
C LYS A 43 -20.14 17.49 18.03
N VAL A 44 -19.56 17.48 19.23
CA VAL A 44 -20.14 16.85 20.42
C VAL A 44 -21.50 17.47 20.78
N ILE A 45 -21.62 18.79 20.66
CA ILE A 45 -22.87 19.55 20.93
C ILE A 45 -23.95 19.25 19.88
N ILE A 46 -23.58 19.03 18.62
CA ILE A 46 -24.54 18.71 17.55
C ILE A 46 -25.01 17.25 17.66
N SER A 47 -24.15 16.32 18.05
CA SER A 47 -24.51 14.90 18.19
C SER A 47 -25.47 14.59 19.35
N SER A 48 -25.57 15.46 20.36
CA SER A 48 -26.51 15.28 21.48
C SER A 48 -27.92 15.82 21.21
N SER A 49 -28.13 16.60 20.13
CA SER A 49 -29.44 17.19 19.79
C SER A 49 -30.24 16.41 18.75
N LEU A 50 -29.69 15.33 18.17
CA LEU A 50 -30.29 14.59 17.05
C LEU A 50 -30.96 13.26 17.41
N VAL A 51 -31.29 13.04 18.69
CA VAL A 51 -32.16 11.94 19.12
C VAL A 51 -33.57 12.51 19.30
N ASN A 52 -34.32 12.61 18.19
CA ASN A 52 -35.80 12.52 18.11
C ASN A 52 -36.28 13.02 16.76
N THR A 53 -36.28 12.18 15.72
CA THR A 53 -37.35 12.15 14.72
C THR A 53 -37.19 10.95 13.79
N THR A 54 -37.96 9.91 14.04
CA THR A 54 -38.28 8.85 13.08
C THR A 54 -39.36 9.37 12.13
N ASN A 55 -39.05 9.45 10.82
CA ASN A 55 -39.94 9.24 9.67
C ASN A 55 -39.33 9.90 8.42
N SER A 56 -38.54 9.15 7.63
CA SER A 56 -38.23 9.42 6.20
C SER A 56 -37.27 8.34 5.66
N THR A 57 -37.77 7.13 5.44
CA THR A 57 -36.95 5.98 5.01
C THR A 57 -36.97 5.72 3.50
N THR A 58 -37.74 6.46 2.71
CA THR A 58 -37.89 6.23 1.26
C THR A 58 -37.03 7.15 0.39
N THR A 59 -36.72 8.37 0.82
CA THR A 59 -35.83 9.30 0.10
C THR A 59 -34.34 8.98 0.28
N ILE A 60 -33.96 8.33 1.39
CA ILE A 60 -32.58 7.95 1.70
C ILE A 60 -32.07 6.82 0.80
N ILE A 61 -32.97 5.97 0.27
CA ILE A 61 -32.58 4.82 -0.57
C ILE A 61 -32.19 5.30 -1.99
N GLU A 62 -32.89 6.28 -2.55
CA GLU A 62 -32.58 6.83 -3.88
C GLU A 62 -31.31 7.71 -3.90
N GLU A 63 -31.05 8.46 -2.81
CA GLU A 63 -29.80 9.22 -2.67
C GLU A 63 -28.59 8.30 -2.48
N ASN A 64 -28.75 7.21 -1.74
CA ASN A 64 -27.69 6.20 -1.59
C ASN A 64 -27.40 5.47 -2.91
N GLU A 65 -28.41 5.15 -3.74
CA GLU A 65 -28.16 4.54 -5.07
C GLU A 65 -27.46 5.50 -6.03
N LYS A 66 -27.85 6.79 -6.08
CA LYS A 66 -27.14 7.80 -6.89
C LYS A 66 -25.71 8.04 -6.42
N GLN A 67 -25.49 8.06 -5.11
CA GLN A 67 -24.14 8.21 -4.54
C GLN A 67 -23.28 6.97 -4.83
N THR A 68 -23.84 5.76 -4.71
CA THR A 68 -23.15 4.49 -5.01
C THR A 68 -22.79 4.40 -6.50
N ASN A 69 -23.68 4.81 -7.40
CA ASN A 69 -23.43 4.84 -8.85
C ASN A 69 -22.39 5.92 -9.25
N SER A 70 -22.36 7.07 -8.58
CA SER A 70 -21.31 8.09 -8.81
C SER A 70 -19.95 7.67 -8.27
N ILE A 71 -19.90 6.89 -7.18
CA ILE A 71 -18.65 6.38 -6.62
C ILE A 71 -18.11 5.24 -7.48
N LEU A 72 -18.98 4.38 -8.04
CA LEU A 72 -18.58 3.34 -9.00
C LEU A 72 -17.95 3.93 -10.27
N SER A 73 -18.54 4.98 -10.85
CA SER A 73 -17.99 5.64 -12.04
C SER A 73 -16.64 6.34 -11.80
N ILE A 74 -16.36 6.82 -10.58
CA ILE A 74 -15.06 7.43 -10.23
C ILE A 74 -13.92 6.40 -10.14
N ASN A 75 -14.23 5.11 -9.90
CA ASN A 75 -13.20 4.08 -9.75
C ASN A 75 -12.76 3.47 -11.07
N GLU A 76 -13.67 3.26 -12.03
CA GLU A 76 -13.32 2.90 -13.41
C GLU A 76 -12.40 3.97 -14.01
N ASN A 77 -12.68 5.25 -13.72
CA ASN A 77 -11.86 6.37 -14.15
C ASN A 77 -10.39 6.34 -13.69
N ARG A 78 -10.03 5.70 -12.56
CA ARG A 78 -8.61 5.70 -12.10
C ARG A 78 -7.74 4.70 -12.86
N LEU A 79 -8.22 3.47 -12.96
CA LEU A 79 -7.49 2.45 -13.70
C LEU A 79 -7.51 2.77 -15.20
N ASP A 80 -8.63 3.22 -15.75
CA ASP A 80 -8.71 3.60 -17.16
C ASP A 80 -7.80 4.79 -17.46
N TYR A 81 -7.78 5.81 -16.60
CA TYR A 81 -6.83 6.91 -16.73
C TYR A 81 -5.38 6.42 -16.67
N TRP A 82 -5.07 5.49 -15.78
CA TRP A 82 -3.75 4.91 -15.69
C TRP A 82 -3.39 4.12 -16.95
N LEU A 83 -4.30 3.27 -17.44
CA LEU A 83 -4.14 2.46 -18.64
C LEU A 83 -3.97 3.33 -19.87
N ILE A 84 -4.80 4.36 -20.07
CA ILE A 84 -4.68 5.29 -21.21
C ILE A 84 -3.29 5.93 -21.22
N ASN A 85 -2.82 6.42 -20.07
CA ASN A 85 -1.53 7.11 -19.97
C ASN A 85 -0.31 6.16 -20.06
N ASN A 86 -0.48 4.87 -19.77
CA ASN A 86 0.60 3.88 -19.78
C ASN A 86 0.48 2.82 -20.89
N SER A 87 -0.58 2.86 -21.69
CA SER A 87 -0.93 1.87 -22.73
C SER A 87 0.15 1.69 -23.78
N LYS A 88 0.83 2.78 -24.15
CA LYS A 88 1.96 2.76 -25.08
C LYS A 88 3.16 1.98 -24.54
N THR A 89 3.25 1.86 -23.22
CA THR A 89 4.38 1.23 -22.53
C THR A 89 4.11 -0.24 -22.22
N LEU A 90 2.86 -0.64 -21.97
CA LEU A 90 2.54 -2.01 -21.54
C LEU A 90 1.33 -2.61 -22.29
N GLY A 91 1.49 -3.84 -22.77
CA GLY A 91 0.39 -4.67 -23.29
C GLY A 91 -0.21 -5.57 -22.21
N ILE A 92 -0.61 -4.99 -21.08
CA ILE A 92 -1.05 -5.75 -19.89
C ILE A 92 -2.24 -6.64 -20.22
N ASN A 93 -2.13 -7.93 -19.93
CA ASN A 93 -3.25 -8.84 -19.98
C ASN A 93 -3.92 -8.91 -18.59
N LEU A 94 -4.77 -7.91 -18.33
CA LEU A 94 -5.44 -7.77 -17.03
C LEU A 94 -6.33 -8.97 -16.72
N THR A 95 -7.02 -9.52 -17.73
CA THR A 95 -7.83 -10.73 -17.60
C THR A 95 -6.99 -11.90 -17.13
N ALA A 96 -5.79 -12.12 -17.70
CA ALA A 96 -4.90 -13.19 -17.27
C ALA A 96 -4.44 -13.00 -15.81
N ILE A 97 -4.20 -11.76 -15.36
CA ILE A 97 -3.80 -11.46 -13.97
C ILE A 97 -4.97 -11.71 -12.99
N ILE A 98 -6.18 -11.30 -13.34
CA ILE A 98 -7.35 -11.44 -12.47
C ILE A 98 -7.85 -12.90 -12.44
N ALA A 99 -7.85 -13.56 -13.60
CA ALA A 99 -8.36 -14.91 -13.76
C ALA A 99 -7.33 -16.00 -13.40
N SER A 100 -6.10 -15.65 -13.01
CA SER A 100 -5.11 -16.62 -12.52
C SER A 100 -5.51 -17.17 -11.14
N LYS A 101 -6.56 -18.00 -11.11
CA LYS A 101 -6.99 -18.74 -9.95
C LYS A 101 -6.54 -20.18 -10.08
N ARG A 102 -5.91 -20.71 -9.04
CA ARG A 102 -5.56 -22.14 -8.94
C ARG A 102 -6.28 -22.77 -7.77
N HIS A 103 -6.82 -23.96 -7.94
CA HIS A 103 -7.50 -24.64 -6.84
C HIS A 103 -6.49 -25.01 -5.73
N GLY A 104 -6.82 -24.71 -4.48
CA GLY A 104 -6.12 -25.20 -3.29
C GLY A 104 -4.78 -24.56 -2.93
N GLN A 105 -4.15 -23.75 -3.79
CA GLN A 105 -2.83 -23.16 -3.50
C GLN A 105 -2.88 -21.66 -3.27
N TYR A 106 -2.36 -21.20 -2.14
CA TYR A 106 -2.44 -19.81 -1.69
C TYR A 106 -1.08 -19.27 -1.26
N LEU A 107 -0.89 -17.98 -1.53
CA LEU A 107 0.19 -17.16 -1.02
C LEU A 107 -0.43 -15.95 -0.30
N VAL A 108 -0.31 -15.94 1.02
CA VAL A 108 -0.97 -14.97 1.89
C VAL A 108 0.07 -13.99 2.41
N TYR A 109 -0.04 -12.71 2.04
CA TYR A 109 0.76 -11.69 2.70
C TYR A 109 0.28 -11.51 4.14
N VAL A 110 1.20 -11.59 5.09
CA VAL A 110 0.92 -11.32 6.50
C VAL A 110 1.90 -10.32 7.08
N CYS A 111 1.44 -9.55 8.06
CA CYS A 111 2.32 -8.75 8.88
C CYS A 111 1.90 -8.83 10.36
N HIS A 112 2.73 -9.48 11.16
CA HIS A 112 2.57 -9.52 12.61
C HIS A 112 3.61 -8.63 13.29
N GLU A 113 4.89 -8.77 12.91
CA GLU A 113 5.98 -8.00 13.51
C GLU A 113 7.06 -7.65 12.48
N ASN A 114 7.80 -6.57 12.72
CA ASN A 114 9.01 -6.20 11.98
C ASN A 114 8.84 -5.98 10.46
N CYS A 115 7.64 -5.67 9.97
CA CYS A 115 7.41 -5.33 8.55
C CYS A 115 7.65 -3.85 8.21
N GLY A 116 8.15 -3.05 9.16
CA GLY A 116 8.38 -1.62 8.97
C GLY A 116 7.10 -0.78 8.92
N GLY A 117 7.20 0.38 8.26
CA GLY A 117 6.10 1.33 8.10
C GLY A 117 5.16 0.98 6.94
N TRP A 118 4.18 1.85 6.67
CA TRP A 118 3.20 1.63 5.60
C TRP A 118 3.82 1.47 4.20
N GLY A 119 4.84 2.26 3.86
CA GLY A 119 5.54 2.11 2.59
C GLY A 119 6.27 0.77 2.46
N ASP A 120 6.84 0.25 3.54
CA ASP A 120 7.51 -1.04 3.58
C ASP A 120 6.51 -2.20 3.45
N ARG A 121 5.35 -2.08 4.11
CA ARG A 121 4.26 -3.05 3.99
C ARG A 121 3.67 -3.08 2.59
N LEU A 122 3.40 -1.92 2.00
CA LEU A 122 2.92 -1.84 0.61
C LEU A 122 3.93 -2.49 -0.34
N ARG A 123 5.23 -2.21 -0.18
CA ARG A 123 6.29 -2.90 -0.95
C ARG A 123 6.24 -4.41 -0.77
N GLY A 124 6.07 -4.89 0.45
CA GLY A 124 5.94 -6.32 0.74
C GLY A 124 4.69 -6.94 0.10
N ILE A 125 3.54 -6.28 0.19
CA ILE A 125 2.29 -6.69 -0.45
C ILE A 125 2.48 -6.80 -1.97
N MET A 126 2.99 -5.74 -2.62
CA MET A 126 3.15 -5.71 -4.07
C MET A 126 4.13 -6.79 -4.56
N SER A 127 5.22 -6.99 -3.81
CA SER A 127 6.20 -8.04 -4.13
C SER A 127 5.62 -9.45 -3.94
N THR A 128 4.79 -9.64 -2.91
CA THR A 128 4.12 -10.93 -2.65
C THR A 128 3.03 -11.20 -3.67
N PHE A 129 2.31 -10.17 -4.13
CA PHE A 129 1.36 -10.30 -5.23
C PHE A 129 2.07 -10.71 -6.53
N MET A 130 3.17 -10.05 -6.89
CA MET A 130 3.99 -10.45 -8.04
C MET A 130 4.48 -11.89 -7.93
N LEU A 131 4.97 -12.28 -6.74
CA LEU A 131 5.35 -13.65 -6.45
C LEU A 131 4.19 -14.62 -6.67
N SER A 132 2.99 -14.30 -6.20
CA SER A 132 1.82 -15.18 -6.36
C SER A 132 1.54 -15.50 -7.83
N LEU A 133 1.66 -14.51 -8.72
CA LEU A 133 1.51 -14.66 -10.16
C LEU A 133 2.61 -15.55 -10.77
N MET A 134 3.84 -15.42 -10.28
CA MET A 134 4.99 -16.21 -10.76
C MET A 134 4.96 -17.64 -10.25
N LEU A 135 4.41 -17.86 -9.07
CA LEU A 135 4.34 -19.15 -8.39
C LEU A 135 3.02 -19.89 -8.67
N ASP A 136 2.12 -19.28 -9.43
CA ASP A 136 0.76 -19.76 -9.72
C ASP A 136 -0.07 -20.06 -8.45
N ARG A 137 -0.01 -19.16 -7.47
CA ARG A 137 -0.75 -19.27 -6.21
C ARG A 137 -1.78 -18.15 -6.11
N ASN A 138 -2.94 -18.43 -5.51
CA ASN A 138 -3.92 -17.40 -5.22
C ASN A 138 -3.36 -16.43 -4.19
N PHE A 139 -3.47 -15.14 -4.46
CA PHE A 139 -3.01 -14.13 -3.52
C PHE A 139 -4.07 -13.80 -2.48
N ARG A 140 -3.65 -13.61 -1.23
CA ARG A 140 -4.49 -13.10 -0.14
C ARG A 140 -3.69 -12.12 0.71
N ILE A 141 -4.41 -11.26 1.44
CA ILE A 141 -3.80 -10.37 2.41
C ILE A 141 -4.50 -10.57 3.75
N GLU A 142 -3.71 -10.85 4.79
CA GLU A 142 -4.16 -10.94 6.16
C GLU A 142 -3.27 -10.04 7.03
N ILE A 143 -3.70 -8.79 7.21
CA ILE A 143 -3.01 -7.81 8.04
C ILE A 143 -3.99 -7.33 9.10
N THR A 144 -3.81 -7.85 10.32
CA THR A 144 -4.57 -7.44 11.50
C THR A 144 -3.75 -6.55 12.43
N HIS A 145 -2.43 -6.49 12.27
CA HIS A 145 -1.51 -5.71 13.09
C HIS A 145 -0.58 -4.81 12.25
N PRO A 146 -0.24 -3.59 12.70
CA PRO A 146 -0.76 -2.88 13.88
C PRO A 146 -2.18 -2.35 13.70
N CYS A 147 -2.74 -2.45 12.50
CA CYS A 147 -4.11 -2.07 12.22
C CYS A 147 -4.65 -2.91 11.07
N ASN A 148 -5.97 -3.07 11.05
CA ASN A 148 -6.63 -3.85 10.02
C ASN A 148 -6.60 -3.08 8.69
N LEU A 149 -6.02 -3.69 7.65
CA LEU A 149 -5.91 -3.06 6.32
C LEU A 149 -7.29 -2.68 5.77
N THR A 150 -8.32 -3.48 6.07
CA THR A 150 -9.68 -3.29 5.55
C THR A 150 -10.36 -2.01 6.06
N HIS A 151 -9.83 -1.40 7.11
CA HIS A 151 -10.29 -0.10 7.59
C HIS A 151 -9.91 1.05 6.64
N PHE A 152 -8.91 0.84 5.77
CA PHE A 152 -8.39 1.87 4.87
C PHE A 152 -8.57 1.51 3.40
N LEU A 153 -8.39 0.23 3.05
CA LEU A 153 -8.43 -0.27 1.69
C LEU A 153 -9.39 -1.45 1.58
N ARG A 154 -10.19 -1.47 0.52
CA ARG A 154 -11.02 -2.61 0.12
C ARG A 154 -10.42 -3.27 -1.12
N PRO A 155 -10.76 -4.54 -1.39
CA PRO A 155 -10.49 -5.13 -2.68
C PRO A 155 -11.02 -4.29 -3.83
N ASN A 156 -10.26 -4.23 -4.92
CA ASN A 156 -10.70 -3.66 -6.19
C ASN A 156 -10.97 -4.78 -7.20
N LEU A 157 -10.19 -4.85 -8.29
CA LEU A 157 -10.34 -5.87 -9.32
C LEU A 157 -9.97 -7.28 -8.86
N TYR A 158 -9.05 -7.36 -7.89
CA TYR A 158 -8.61 -8.62 -7.32
C TYR A 158 -9.12 -8.77 -5.88
N ASN A 159 -9.93 -9.80 -5.63
CA ASN A 159 -10.48 -10.06 -4.30
C ASN A 159 -9.46 -10.75 -3.36
N TRP A 160 -8.59 -9.96 -2.75
CA TRP A 160 -7.58 -10.45 -1.80
C TRP A 160 -8.09 -10.69 -0.38
N ALA A 161 -9.28 -10.19 -0.03
CA ALA A 161 -9.86 -10.29 1.31
C ALA A 161 -10.76 -11.52 1.49
N GLN A 162 -11.03 -12.26 0.41
CA GLN A 162 -11.87 -13.45 0.46
C GLN A 162 -11.25 -14.51 1.38
N PRO A 163 -12.05 -15.16 2.25
CA PRO A 163 -11.59 -16.33 3.00
C PRO A 163 -10.96 -17.39 2.09
N ILE A 164 -10.05 -18.17 2.66
CA ILE A 164 -9.43 -19.29 1.95
C ILE A 164 -10.40 -20.46 1.98
N ASP A 165 -10.86 -20.86 0.80
CA ASP A 165 -11.82 -21.95 0.64
C ASP A 165 -11.22 -23.27 1.17
N GLY A 166 -12.00 -23.98 1.99
CA GLY A 166 -11.56 -25.23 2.59
C GLY A 166 -10.44 -25.10 3.63
N LEU A 167 -10.05 -23.88 4.05
CA LEU A 167 -9.05 -23.71 5.10
C LEU A 167 -9.49 -24.35 6.42
N ILE A 168 -10.73 -24.06 6.82
CA ILE A 168 -11.37 -24.60 8.01
C ILE A 168 -12.57 -25.43 7.56
N VAL A 169 -12.61 -26.68 8.00
CA VAL A 169 -13.75 -27.58 7.83
C VAL A 169 -14.39 -27.79 9.20
N VAL A 170 -15.71 -27.67 9.25
CA VAL A 170 -16.50 -27.97 10.45
C VAL A 170 -17.02 -29.39 10.30
N ASP A 171 -16.70 -30.26 11.26
CA ASP A 171 -17.27 -31.59 11.34
C ASP A 171 -18.80 -31.48 11.55
N PRO A 172 -19.63 -32.09 10.70
CA PRO A 172 -21.08 -31.91 10.75
C PRO A 172 -21.73 -32.55 11.97
N ILE A 173 -21.07 -33.52 12.61
CA ILE A 173 -21.58 -34.25 13.78
C ILE A 173 -21.05 -33.59 15.05
N THR A 174 -19.72 -33.45 15.15
CA THR A 174 -19.08 -32.97 16.37
C THR A 174 -19.01 -31.46 16.47
N HIS A 175 -19.32 -30.74 15.37
CA HIS A 175 -19.18 -29.28 15.25
C HIS A 175 -17.75 -28.77 15.50
N HIS A 176 -16.76 -29.67 15.52
CA HIS A 176 -15.36 -29.31 15.70
C HIS A 176 -14.77 -28.70 14.43
N ARG A 177 -14.04 -27.59 14.60
CA ARG A 177 -13.29 -26.95 13.53
C ARG A 177 -11.93 -27.62 13.37
N ARG A 178 -11.61 -28.07 12.17
CA ARG A 178 -10.28 -28.58 11.80
C ARG A 178 -9.75 -27.84 10.60
N PHE A 179 -8.44 -27.78 10.50
CA PHE A 179 -7.80 -27.25 9.29
C PHE A 179 -7.61 -28.37 8.29
N ASN A 180 -8.05 -28.15 7.06
CA ASN A 180 -7.96 -29.15 5.99
C ASN A 180 -6.80 -28.87 5.02
N LEU A 181 -6.21 -27.66 5.08
CA LEU A 181 -5.07 -27.27 4.25
C LEU A 181 -3.76 -27.23 5.06
N THR A 182 -2.69 -27.71 4.43
CA THR A 182 -1.33 -27.62 4.96
C THR A 182 -0.84 -26.17 4.91
N ARG A 183 -0.05 -25.76 5.92
CA ARG A 183 0.28 -24.35 6.16
C ARG A 183 1.73 -24.16 6.57
N LYS A 184 2.36 -23.10 6.05
CA LYS A 184 3.71 -22.70 6.47
C LYS A 184 3.87 -21.19 6.58
N MET A 185 4.54 -20.76 7.63
CA MET A 185 4.90 -19.36 7.86
C MET A 185 6.32 -19.10 7.37
N LEU A 186 6.48 -18.11 6.49
CA LEU A 186 7.71 -17.69 5.85
C LEU A 186 8.03 -16.25 6.26
N ILE A 187 9.07 -16.06 7.07
CA ILE A 187 9.47 -14.75 7.56
C ILE A 187 10.76 -14.35 6.87
N THR A 188 10.72 -13.23 6.14
CA THR A 188 11.84 -12.70 5.33
C THR A 188 12.18 -11.24 5.68
N THR A 189 11.70 -10.78 6.85
CA THR A 189 12.02 -9.48 7.45
C THR A 189 13.40 -9.52 8.15
N ALA A 190 13.73 -8.53 8.98
CA ALA A 190 15.06 -8.40 9.59
C ALA A 190 15.53 -9.63 10.39
N ASN A 191 14.60 -10.40 10.98
CA ASN A 191 14.90 -11.56 11.83
C ASN A 191 14.71 -12.90 11.09
N ALA A 192 14.84 -12.89 9.76
CA ALA A 192 14.64 -14.08 8.95
C ALA A 192 15.69 -15.17 9.23
N ARG A 193 15.23 -16.43 9.29
CA ARG A 193 16.13 -17.59 9.38
C ARG A 193 16.93 -17.71 8.08
N LYS A 194 18.23 -18.01 8.20
CA LYS A 194 19.15 -18.18 7.04
C LYS A 194 18.64 -19.20 6.03
N GLU A 195 18.05 -20.29 6.50
CA GLU A 195 17.46 -21.33 5.64
C GLU A 195 16.31 -20.78 4.79
N ILE A 196 15.39 -19.99 5.38
CA ILE A 196 14.30 -19.35 4.64
C ILE A 196 14.87 -18.42 3.57
N LEU A 197 15.85 -17.59 3.92
CA LEU A 197 16.49 -16.68 2.97
C LEU A 197 17.18 -17.43 1.82
N SER A 198 17.85 -18.54 2.12
CA SER A 198 18.47 -19.42 1.10
C SER A 198 17.41 -20.01 0.16
N ASN A 199 16.31 -20.53 0.70
CA ASN A 199 15.21 -21.09 -0.08
C ASN A 199 14.51 -20.03 -0.94
N VAL A 200 14.28 -18.83 -0.41
CA VAL A 200 13.77 -17.70 -1.20
C VAL A 200 14.74 -17.34 -2.31
N SER A 201 16.04 -17.28 -2.02
CA SER A 201 17.07 -17.03 -3.04
C SER A 201 17.03 -18.07 -4.17
N GLN A 202 16.83 -19.35 -3.84
CA GLN A 202 16.66 -20.41 -4.85
C GLN A 202 15.44 -20.18 -5.74
N ILE A 203 14.33 -19.67 -5.21
CA ILE A 203 13.14 -19.34 -6.01
C ILE A 203 13.41 -18.11 -6.88
N LEU A 204 14.04 -17.07 -6.30
CA LEU A 204 14.25 -15.80 -6.99
C LEU A 204 15.32 -15.87 -8.07
N HIS A 205 16.37 -16.66 -7.88
CA HIS A 205 17.54 -16.69 -8.76
C HIS A 205 17.71 -18.00 -9.54
N ASN A 206 17.19 -19.12 -9.04
CA ASN A 206 17.32 -20.42 -9.70
C ASN A 206 15.99 -20.84 -10.34
N ASN A 207 16.06 -21.82 -11.24
CA ASN A 207 14.89 -22.39 -11.92
C ASN A 207 14.22 -23.49 -11.07
N ARG A 208 14.04 -23.27 -9.75
CA ARG A 208 13.35 -24.22 -8.88
C ARG A 208 11.88 -23.84 -8.73
N SER A 209 11.01 -24.84 -8.90
CA SER A 209 9.59 -24.69 -8.60
C SER A 209 9.41 -24.54 -7.09
N ILE A 210 8.53 -23.63 -6.66
CA ILE A 210 8.20 -23.46 -5.24
C ILE A 210 7.77 -24.77 -4.59
N ASN A 211 7.04 -25.63 -5.30
CA ASN A 211 6.53 -26.89 -4.77
C ASN A 211 7.65 -27.90 -4.44
N SER A 212 8.85 -27.72 -5.01
CA SER A 212 10.02 -28.54 -4.64
C SER A 212 10.67 -28.10 -3.33
N ILE A 213 10.35 -26.90 -2.85
CA ILE A 213 10.90 -26.29 -1.64
C ILE A 213 9.85 -26.28 -0.52
N TRP A 214 8.64 -25.87 -0.87
CA TRP A 214 7.46 -25.77 -0.01
C TRP A 214 6.24 -26.34 -0.74
N SER A 215 5.86 -27.55 -0.35
CA SER A 215 4.71 -28.26 -0.91
C SER A 215 3.39 -27.85 -0.28
N GLU A 216 3.41 -27.00 0.76
CA GLU A 216 2.23 -26.64 1.51
C GLU A 216 1.22 -25.86 0.66
N ASP A 217 -0.06 -26.10 0.94
CA ASP A 217 -1.20 -25.50 0.24
C ASP A 217 -1.21 -23.99 0.46
N VAL A 218 -1.01 -23.55 1.70
CA VAL A 218 -1.07 -22.15 2.10
C VAL A 218 0.28 -21.69 2.66
N LEU A 219 0.89 -20.73 1.97
CA LEU A 219 2.13 -20.09 2.41
C LEU A 219 1.82 -18.69 2.95
N TYR A 220 1.99 -18.50 4.25
CA TYR A 220 1.92 -17.19 4.89
C TYR A 220 3.27 -16.51 4.80
N TRP A 221 3.35 -15.37 4.11
CA TRP A 221 4.60 -14.69 3.79
C TRP A 221 4.66 -13.31 4.44
N ALA A 222 5.53 -13.19 5.44
CA ALA A 222 5.87 -11.92 6.08
C ALA A 222 7.13 -11.33 5.45
N THR A 223 6.99 -10.19 4.78
CA THR A 223 8.10 -9.50 4.12
C THR A 223 7.91 -7.99 4.06
N ASN A 224 9.05 -7.29 4.03
CA ASN A 224 9.17 -5.89 3.65
C ASN A 224 10.18 -5.69 2.51
N LYS A 225 10.55 -6.79 1.84
CA LYS A 225 11.52 -6.79 0.75
C LYS A 225 10.85 -6.53 -0.59
N ASP A 226 11.64 -5.97 -1.49
CA ASP A 226 11.33 -5.84 -2.91
C ASP A 226 11.92 -7.05 -3.65
N TYR A 227 11.08 -7.76 -4.40
CA TYR A 227 11.49 -8.90 -5.24
C TYR A 227 11.36 -8.65 -6.74
N PHE A 228 10.98 -7.44 -7.15
CA PHE A 228 10.65 -7.11 -8.54
C PHE A 228 11.84 -7.32 -9.47
N TYR A 229 13.00 -6.78 -9.08
CA TYR A 229 14.21 -6.89 -9.87
C TYR A 229 14.66 -8.35 -10.04
N GLN A 230 14.72 -9.12 -8.96
CA GLN A 230 15.16 -10.51 -8.98
C GLN A 230 14.23 -11.36 -9.83
N LEU A 231 12.91 -11.20 -9.67
CA LEU A 231 11.92 -11.92 -10.47
C LEU A 231 12.00 -11.56 -11.95
N SER A 232 12.14 -10.27 -12.28
CA SER A 232 12.23 -9.81 -13.68
C SER A 232 13.44 -10.39 -14.44
N ASN A 233 14.54 -10.64 -13.72
CA ASN A 233 15.78 -11.20 -14.28
C ASN A 233 15.81 -12.72 -14.24
N ASN A 234 14.85 -13.36 -13.57
CA ASN A 234 14.75 -14.81 -13.54
C ASN A 234 14.26 -15.35 -14.89
N MET A 235 15.10 -16.13 -15.57
CA MET A 235 14.80 -16.67 -16.90
C MET A 235 13.56 -17.57 -16.92
N PHE A 236 13.29 -18.31 -15.84
CA PHE A 236 12.13 -19.19 -15.74
C PHE A 236 10.82 -18.39 -15.69
N TYR A 237 10.79 -17.32 -14.90
CA TYR A 237 9.59 -16.46 -14.78
C TYR A 237 9.40 -15.49 -15.94
N ARG A 238 10.43 -15.28 -16.76
CA ARG A 238 10.38 -14.40 -17.94
C ARG A 238 9.22 -14.71 -18.88
N LYS A 239 8.90 -16.00 -19.09
CA LYS A 239 7.76 -16.42 -19.93
C LYS A 239 6.42 -15.99 -19.32
N LYS A 240 6.26 -16.09 -18.00
CA LYS A 240 5.05 -15.66 -17.30
C LYS A 240 4.90 -14.13 -17.31
N PHE A 241 5.98 -13.39 -17.14
CA PHE A 241 5.94 -11.93 -17.31
C PHE A 241 5.47 -11.52 -18.69
N LYS A 242 5.89 -12.24 -19.74
CA LYS A 242 5.41 -12.00 -21.11
C LYS A 242 3.92 -12.36 -21.26
N SER A 243 3.46 -13.48 -20.71
CA SER A 243 2.05 -13.88 -20.82
C SER A 243 1.08 -12.90 -20.13
N TYR A 244 1.51 -12.28 -19.04
CA TYR A 244 0.75 -11.23 -18.37
C TYR A 244 0.91 -9.84 -19.01
N GLY A 245 1.76 -9.70 -20.04
CA GLY A 245 2.02 -8.40 -20.66
C GLY A 245 2.78 -7.41 -19.77
N ILE A 246 3.38 -7.91 -18.69
CA ILE A 246 4.15 -7.12 -17.71
C ILE A 246 5.55 -6.78 -18.27
N MET A 247 6.11 -7.66 -19.10
CA MET A 247 7.42 -7.47 -19.69
C MET A 247 7.35 -6.64 -20.98
N THR A 248 7.98 -5.47 -20.99
CA THR A 248 8.19 -4.68 -22.19
C THR A 248 9.50 -5.07 -22.90
N LYS A 249 9.71 -4.51 -24.09
CA LYS A 249 11.00 -4.55 -24.81
C LYS A 249 12.16 -3.88 -24.03
N TYR A 250 11.88 -3.11 -22.97
CA TYR A 250 12.82 -2.16 -22.32
C TYR A 250 12.99 -2.34 -20.80
N ASN A 251 12.91 -3.57 -20.29
CA ASN A 251 12.94 -3.91 -18.86
C ASN A 251 11.70 -3.45 -18.06
N ILE A 252 11.41 -4.20 -16.99
CA ILE A 252 10.32 -3.91 -16.06
C ILE A 252 10.74 -2.72 -15.18
N LYS A 253 9.96 -1.65 -15.21
CA LYS A 253 10.12 -0.48 -14.33
C LYS A 253 9.20 -0.60 -13.12
N LEU A 254 9.77 -0.61 -11.92
CA LEU A 254 9.02 -0.68 -10.66
C LEU A 254 8.00 0.46 -10.56
N GLU A 255 8.35 1.62 -11.10
CA GLU A 255 7.54 2.83 -11.15
C GLU A 255 6.23 2.64 -11.92
N ILE A 256 6.17 1.64 -12.80
CA ILE A 256 4.96 1.31 -13.57
C ILE A 256 4.21 0.16 -12.90
N LEU A 257 4.93 -0.87 -12.43
CA LEU A 257 4.27 -2.03 -11.82
C LEU A 257 3.63 -1.73 -10.46
N PHE A 258 4.28 -0.90 -9.65
CA PHE A 258 3.77 -0.56 -8.33
C PHE A 258 2.40 0.12 -8.41
N PRO A 259 2.18 1.20 -9.19
CA PRO A 259 0.86 1.80 -9.31
C PRO A 259 -0.14 0.85 -9.99
N LEU A 260 0.26 0.07 -11.00
CA LEU A 260 -0.61 -0.93 -11.60
C LEU A 260 -1.15 -1.92 -10.57
N PHE A 261 -0.27 -2.55 -9.79
CA PHE A 261 -0.66 -3.52 -8.78
C PHE A 261 -1.47 -2.87 -7.65
N TYR A 262 -1.16 -1.62 -7.32
CA TYR A 262 -1.98 -0.85 -6.40
C TYR A 262 -3.42 -0.70 -6.94
N GLU A 263 -3.61 -0.28 -8.18
CA GLU A 263 -4.95 -0.13 -8.78
C GLU A 263 -5.66 -1.48 -8.93
N ILE A 264 -4.95 -2.58 -9.20
CA ILE A 264 -5.56 -3.92 -9.27
C ILE A 264 -6.05 -4.39 -7.89
N LEU A 265 -5.23 -4.20 -6.85
CA LEU A 265 -5.51 -4.72 -5.52
C LEU A 265 -6.46 -3.81 -4.74
N PHE A 266 -6.27 -2.49 -4.78
CA PHE A 266 -6.78 -1.61 -3.75
C PHE A 266 -7.71 -0.53 -4.27
N ARG A 267 -8.82 -0.40 -3.55
CA ARG A 267 -9.70 0.76 -3.60
C ARG A 267 -9.77 1.38 -2.21
N PRO A 268 -9.52 2.68 -2.02
CA PRO A 268 -9.73 3.33 -0.73
C PRO A 268 -11.17 3.17 -0.24
N VAL A 269 -11.37 3.03 1.08
CA VAL A 269 -12.72 3.10 1.67
C VAL A 269 -13.35 4.47 1.38
N ASP A 270 -14.69 4.51 1.33
CA ASP A 270 -15.42 5.70 0.86
C ASP A 270 -15.07 6.96 1.65
N LYS A 271 -14.86 6.84 2.97
CA LYS A 271 -14.42 7.95 3.83
C LYS A 271 -13.08 8.56 3.36
N ILE A 272 -12.09 7.73 3.04
CA ILE A 272 -10.78 8.19 2.56
C ILE A 272 -10.90 8.76 1.14
N GLN A 273 -11.69 8.11 0.29
CA GLN A 273 -11.95 8.56 -1.06
C GLN A 273 -12.60 9.95 -1.07
N GLN A 274 -13.65 10.16 -0.27
CA GLN A 274 -14.33 11.44 -0.11
C GLN A 274 -13.38 12.54 0.39
N HIS A 275 -12.60 12.24 1.43
CA HIS A 275 -11.61 13.18 1.95
C HIS A 275 -10.58 13.56 0.87
N THR A 276 -10.11 12.60 0.08
CA THR A 276 -9.19 12.84 -1.05
C THR A 276 -9.82 13.69 -2.15
N LEU A 277 -11.08 13.44 -2.49
CA LEU A 277 -11.82 14.19 -3.52
C LEU A 277 -12.00 15.66 -3.13
N GLN A 278 -12.25 15.96 -1.84
CA GLN A 278 -12.37 17.33 -1.35
C GLN A 278 -11.11 18.17 -1.63
N PHE A 279 -9.90 17.58 -1.58
CA PHE A 279 -8.67 18.29 -1.94
C PHE A 279 -8.47 18.46 -3.45
N ARG A 280 -9.07 17.57 -4.26
CA ARG A 280 -8.93 17.57 -5.72
C ARG A 280 -9.91 18.53 -6.40
N LEU A 281 -11.12 18.64 -5.87
CA LEU A 281 -12.21 19.44 -6.44
C LEU A 281 -12.11 20.95 -6.11
N LYS A 282 -11.21 21.35 -5.21
CA LYS A 282 -10.93 22.77 -4.98
C LYS A 282 -10.38 23.39 -6.27
N PRO A 283 -11.03 24.41 -6.86
CA PRO A 283 -10.58 25.01 -8.10
C PRO A 283 -9.18 25.57 -7.90
N LYS A 284 -8.21 25.04 -8.67
CA LYS A 284 -6.81 25.45 -8.55
C LYS A 284 -6.49 26.41 -9.69
N LYS A 285 -6.31 27.68 -9.34
CA LYS A 285 -5.85 28.72 -10.27
C LYS A 285 -4.39 28.52 -10.70
N ASN A 286 -3.62 27.74 -9.93
CA ASN A 286 -2.18 27.57 -10.09
C ASN A 286 -1.80 26.07 -10.18
N PRO A 287 -0.67 25.73 -10.83
CA PRO A 287 -0.12 24.38 -10.82
C PRO A 287 0.12 23.89 -9.38
N ILE A 288 -0.14 22.61 -9.13
CA ILE A 288 0.12 21.97 -7.84
C ILE A 288 1.57 21.54 -7.79
N ILE A 289 2.28 21.92 -6.73
CA ILE A 289 3.60 21.37 -6.39
C ILE A 289 3.42 20.46 -5.18
N CYS A 290 3.87 19.22 -5.29
CA CYS A 290 3.82 18.23 -4.21
C CYS A 290 5.22 18.10 -3.58
N ALA A 291 5.32 18.31 -2.27
CA ALA A 291 6.56 18.09 -1.52
C ALA A 291 6.32 17.03 -0.45
N GLN A 292 6.95 15.86 -0.60
CA GLN A 292 6.97 14.85 0.46
C GLN A 292 8.25 15.00 1.27
N ILE A 293 8.10 15.54 2.48
CA ILE A 293 9.23 15.77 3.38
C ILE A 293 9.26 14.64 4.41
N ARG A 294 10.38 13.90 4.46
CA ARG A 294 10.64 12.93 5.52
C ARG A 294 11.93 13.28 6.22
N THR A 295 11.82 13.60 7.50
CA THR A 295 12.99 13.82 8.37
C THR A 295 13.30 12.54 9.12
N GLY A 296 14.59 12.21 9.23
CA GLY A 296 15.05 11.06 10.01
C GLY A 296 16.17 11.50 10.94
N LYS A 297 16.06 11.20 12.24
CA LYS A 297 17.19 11.33 13.16
C LYS A 297 18.03 10.06 13.05
N ILE A 298 19.26 10.18 12.56
CA ILE A 298 20.25 9.11 12.70
C ILE A 298 20.79 9.20 14.12
N PHE A 299 20.41 8.26 14.98
CA PHE A 299 21.11 8.06 16.26
C PHE A 299 22.43 7.33 15.96
N GLN A 300 23.39 8.05 15.37
CA GLN A 300 24.78 7.61 15.38
C GLN A 300 25.33 7.96 16.76
N ARG A 301 25.94 6.97 17.41
CA ARG A 301 26.47 7.08 18.77
C ARG A 301 27.61 8.12 18.92
N MET A 302 28.00 8.83 17.86
CA MET A 302 28.82 10.03 17.90
C MET A 302 28.43 10.96 16.73
N ASN A 303 28.24 12.24 17.03
CA ASN A 303 27.89 13.36 16.14
C ASN A 303 26.44 13.41 15.60
N HIS A 304 25.64 14.28 16.24
CA HIS A 304 24.33 14.73 15.77
C HIS A 304 24.42 15.43 14.41
N ARG A 305 24.20 14.69 13.32
CA ARG A 305 23.84 15.28 12.02
C ARG A 305 22.38 14.93 11.71
N ASN A 306 21.54 15.95 11.64
CA ASN A 306 20.18 15.81 11.10
C ASN A 306 20.28 15.70 9.58
N ILE A 307 19.73 14.63 9.00
CA ILE A 307 19.59 14.50 7.55
C ILE A 307 18.14 14.82 7.19
N LEU A 308 17.98 15.83 6.35
CA LEU A 308 16.71 16.18 5.72
C LEU A 308 16.70 15.56 4.31
N LEU A 309 15.88 14.55 4.10
CA LEU A 309 15.57 14.04 2.76
C LEU A 309 14.29 14.74 2.28
N ILE A 310 14.46 15.66 1.33
CA ILE A 310 13.36 16.25 0.59
C ILE A 310 13.23 15.45 -0.71
N SER A 311 12.13 14.74 -0.88
CA SER A 311 11.73 14.22 -2.19
C SER A 311 10.65 15.14 -2.75
N VAL A 312 10.99 15.86 -3.81
CA VAL A 312 10.02 16.58 -4.64
C VAL A 312 9.56 15.58 -5.70
N VAL A 313 8.25 15.34 -5.78
CA VAL A 313 7.63 14.39 -6.72
C VAL A 313 6.92 15.16 -7.83
#